data_AF-A0A914KWC0-F1
#
_entry.id   AF-A0A914KWC0-F1
#
_cell.length_a   1.000
_cell.length_b   1.000
_cell.length_c   1.000
_cell.angle_alpha   90.00
_cell.angle_beta   90.00
_cell.angle_gamma   90.00
#
_symmetry.space_group_name_H-M   'P 1'
#
loop_
_entity.id
_entity.type
_entity.pdbx_description
1 polymer ?
#
loop_
_entity_poly.entity_id
_entity_poly.type
_entity_poly.pdbx_seq_one_letter_code
_entity_poly.pdbx_strand_id
1 'polypeptide(L)'
;MTKQQAKQQQQQQQHQFYSSTLIASIKDNQIFIPAFVTLIILVITSLVFFFYKRSKAKANTILIIGPSGSGKSAIFGKLVNHKNEWSTVSSVQENIYSDYLCKEGLDKPFILVDYPGAETLRKALFNKWFIEQIDSVCCVIFVVDSATFSKKDVAEYLYDVLYETKNTKIPVLVVCNKQDLAHAKAGQLIEKLIEQEFGLINISREAALSLTEGSGDLSLAEQQKILTNNGQEFKWENLNDVKNKKERPLFVECSAIEQEKENNEFSLDPLRKWIGEKCCCF
;
A
#
# COMPACT_ATOMS: atom_id res chain seq x y z
N MET A 1 61.84 15.46 68.37
CA MET A 1 60.98 15.09 67.23
C MET A 1 59.69 14.48 67.78
N THR A 2 58.57 15.22 67.96
CA THR A 2 57.31 14.51 68.34
C THR A 2 55.97 15.25 68.22
N LYS A 3 55.86 16.59 68.25
CA LYS A 3 54.53 17.26 68.15
C LYS A 3 54.16 17.77 66.75
N GLN A 4 55.11 18.31 66.00
CA GLN A 4 54.86 18.78 64.63
C GLN A 4 54.63 17.61 63.65
N GLN A 5 55.38 16.52 63.80
CA GLN A 5 55.19 15.30 63.00
C GLN A 5 53.82 14.66 63.25
N ALA A 6 53.34 14.64 64.50
CA ALA A 6 52.01 14.13 64.83
C ALA A 6 50.88 14.99 64.23
N LYS A 7 51.00 16.32 64.25
CA LYS A 7 50.02 17.21 63.59
C LYS A 7 50.02 17.05 62.07
N GLN A 8 51.20 16.93 61.45
CA GLN A 8 51.30 16.67 60.01
C GLN A 8 50.72 15.31 59.62
N GLN A 9 50.96 14.26 60.43
CA GLN A 9 50.36 12.95 60.21
C GLN A 9 48.84 12.98 60.35
N GLN A 10 48.29 13.68 61.35
CA GLN A 10 46.84 13.83 61.50
C GLN A 10 46.21 14.60 60.32
N GLN A 11 46.85 15.66 59.84
CA GLN A 11 46.38 16.40 58.66
C GLN A 11 46.45 15.56 57.39
N GLN A 12 47.49 14.75 57.21
CA GLN A 12 47.61 13.83 56.07
C GLN A 12 46.55 12.73 56.11
N GLN A 13 46.28 12.16 57.29
CA GLN A 13 45.23 11.15 57.48
C GLN A 13 43.83 11.73 57.21
N GLN A 14 43.55 12.95 57.68
CA GLN A 14 42.29 13.63 57.36
C GLN A 14 42.16 13.89 55.86
N HIS A 15 43.20 14.41 55.20
CA HIS A 15 43.18 14.63 53.75
C HIS A 15 42.98 13.34 52.95
N GLN A 16 43.60 12.23 53.37
CA GLN A 16 43.41 10.92 52.76
C GLN A 16 41.98 10.41 52.93
N PHE A 17 41.36 10.62 54.10
CA PHE A 17 39.97 10.23 54.37
C PHE A 17 38.95 11.06 53.58
N TYR A 18 39.14 12.38 53.48
CA TYR A 18 38.31 13.23 52.62
C TYR A 18 38.47 12.87 51.13
N SER A 19 39.69 12.56 50.70
CA SER A 19 39.92 12.16 49.30
C SER A 19 39.27 10.82 48.97
N SER A 20 39.33 9.83 49.87
CA SER A 20 38.71 8.52 49.65
C SER A 20 37.18 8.57 49.65
N THR A 21 36.58 9.39 50.52
CA THR A 21 35.12 9.60 50.55
C THR A 21 34.61 10.34 49.31
N LEU A 22 35.34 11.33 48.81
CA LEU A 22 35.01 12.01 47.54
C LEU A 22 35.15 11.07 46.34
N ILE A 23 36.21 10.25 46.28
CA ILE A 23 36.38 9.26 45.20
C ILE A 23 35.28 8.20 45.22
N ALA A 24 34.86 7.75 46.41
CA ALA A 24 33.73 6.82 46.55
C ALA A 24 32.42 7.44 46.03
N SER A 25 32.12 8.69 46.42
CA SER A 25 30.93 9.41 45.94
C SER A 25 30.95 9.66 44.41
N ILE A 26 32.12 9.95 43.83
CA ILE A 26 32.26 10.11 42.37
C ILE A 26 32.08 8.77 41.64
N LYS A 27 32.63 7.67 42.19
CA LYS A 27 32.46 6.32 41.61
C LYS A 27 31.01 5.86 41.60
N ASP A 28 30.27 6.13 42.68
CA ASP A 28 28.85 5.80 42.74
C ASP A 28 28.07 6.57 41.66
N ASN A 29 28.31 7.88 41.53
CA ASN A 29 27.66 8.72 40.51
C ASN A 29 28.03 8.34 39.06
N GLN A 30 29.23 7.78 38.83
CA GLN A 30 29.63 7.30 37.50
C GLN A 30 28.77 6.14 36.98
N ILE A 31 28.09 5.39 37.84
CA ILE A 31 27.19 4.29 37.42
C ILE A 31 25.75 4.80 37.32
N PHE A 32 25.32 5.66 38.24
CA PHE A 32 23.93 6.16 38.26
C PHE A 32 23.61 7.09 37.09
N ILE A 33 24.53 7.99 36.71
CA ILE A 33 24.31 8.94 35.60
C ILE A 33 24.08 8.20 34.26
N PRO A 34 24.95 7.29 33.79
CA PRO A 34 24.71 6.59 32.53
C PRO A 34 23.48 5.67 32.59
N ALA A 35 23.20 5.02 33.74
CA ALA A 35 22.00 4.19 33.88
C ALA A 35 20.70 5.02 33.78
N PHE A 36 20.70 6.24 34.30
CA PHE A 36 19.57 7.15 34.18
C PHE A 36 19.39 7.66 32.75
N VAL A 37 20.50 8.01 32.07
CA VAL A 37 20.48 8.44 30.66
C VAL A 37 19.98 7.31 29.74
N THR A 38 20.44 6.07 29.93
CA THR A 38 19.96 4.93 29.11
C THR A 38 18.48 4.64 29.34
N LEU A 39 18.00 4.75 30.58
CA LEU A 39 16.57 4.64 30.90
C LEU A 39 15.75 5.71 30.18
N ILE A 40 16.19 6.96 30.20
CA ILE A 40 15.52 8.07 29.51
C ILE A 40 15.47 7.81 28.00
N ILE A 41 16.58 7.40 27.39
CA ILE A 41 16.63 7.11 25.95
C ILE A 41 15.65 5.97 25.61
N LEU A 42 15.58 4.93 26.43
CA LEU A 42 14.67 3.80 26.24
C LEU A 42 13.20 4.23 26.37
N VAL A 43 12.89 5.09 27.35
CA VAL A 43 11.54 5.64 27.51
C VAL A 43 11.17 6.55 26.35
N ILE A 44 12.06 7.44 25.90
CA ILE A 44 11.81 8.33 24.75
C ILE A 44 11.63 7.51 23.48
N THR A 45 12.50 6.54 23.20
CA THR A 45 12.37 5.67 22.02
C THR A 45 11.09 4.85 22.05
N SER A 46 10.71 4.31 23.21
CA SER A 46 9.44 3.61 23.41
C SER A 46 8.24 4.53 23.20
N LEU A 47 8.26 5.75 23.73
CA LEU A 47 7.21 6.75 23.53
C LEU A 47 7.10 7.18 22.07
N VAL A 48 8.21 7.49 21.41
CA VAL A 48 8.24 7.82 19.97
C VAL A 48 7.68 6.66 19.16
N PHE A 49 8.09 5.42 19.44
CA PHE A 49 7.55 4.24 18.78
C PHE A 49 6.05 4.03 19.05
N PHE A 50 5.60 4.27 20.28
CA PHE A 50 4.20 4.16 20.68
C PHE A 50 3.34 5.23 19.99
N PHE A 51 3.77 6.49 19.97
CA PHE A 51 3.08 7.56 19.27
C PHE A 51 3.11 7.39 17.76
N TYR A 52 4.23 6.92 17.19
CA TYR A 52 4.34 6.60 15.77
C TYR A 52 3.38 5.47 15.36
N LYS A 53 3.24 4.43 16.20
CA LYS A 53 2.24 3.37 15.99
C LYS A 53 0.80 3.84 16.18
N ARG A 54 0.56 4.73 17.14
CA ARG A 54 -0.79 5.24 17.46
C ARG A 54 -1.29 6.28 16.45
N SER A 55 -0.38 6.97 15.76
CA SER A 55 -0.64 7.96 14.72
C SER A 55 -0.75 7.35 13.32
N LYS A 56 -1.09 6.07 13.18
CA LYS A 56 -1.50 5.56 11.87
C LYS A 56 -2.91 6.06 11.60
N ALA A 57 -3.03 7.06 10.72
CA ALA A 57 -4.31 7.49 10.18
C ALA A 57 -5.04 6.27 9.58
N LYS A 58 -6.36 6.21 9.75
CA LYS A 58 -7.15 5.15 9.11
C LYS A 58 -6.97 5.27 7.60
N ALA A 59 -6.73 4.14 6.93
CA ALA A 59 -6.71 4.07 5.48
C ALA A 59 -8.08 4.54 4.94
N ASN A 60 -8.08 5.59 4.13
CA ASN A 60 -9.30 6.18 3.56
C ASN A 60 -9.13 6.54 2.07
N THR A 61 -8.05 6.12 1.42
CA THR A 61 -7.80 6.40 0.01
C THR A 61 -8.25 5.25 -0.89
N ILE A 62 -9.15 5.54 -1.82
CA ILE A 62 -9.63 4.65 -2.87
C ILE A 62 -8.85 4.99 -4.14
N LEU A 63 -8.01 4.06 -4.60
CA LEU A 63 -7.14 4.27 -5.76
C LEU A 63 -7.76 3.67 -7.02
N ILE A 64 -8.01 4.50 -8.04
CA ILE A 64 -8.52 4.11 -9.36
C ILE A 64 -7.35 4.10 -10.35
N ILE A 65 -7.00 2.89 -10.80
CA ILE A 65 -5.85 2.64 -11.69
C ILE A 65 -6.22 1.68 -12.81
N GLY A 66 -5.31 1.46 -13.76
CA GLY A 66 -5.53 0.61 -14.93
C GLY A 66 -5.00 1.24 -16.22
N PRO A 67 -4.96 0.47 -17.33
CA PRO A 67 -4.39 0.90 -18.60
C PRO A 67 -4.96 2.23 -19.11
N SER A 68 -4.19 2.96 -19.92
CA SER A 68 -4.70 4.16 -20.58
C SER A 68 -5.93 3.84 -21.44
N GLY A 69 -6.89 4.77 -21.49
CA GLY A 69 -8.12 4.59 -22.26
C GLY A 69 -9.18 3.68 -21.61
N SER A 70 -8.92 3.02 -20.48
CA SER A 70 -9.90 2.12 -19.83
C SER A 70 -11.14 2.81 -19.24
N GLY A 71 -11.14 4.15 -19.16
CA GLY A 71 -12.28 4.93 -18.65
C GLY A 71 -12.22 5.26 -17.16
N LYS A 72 -11.04 5.17 -16.52
CA LYS A 72 -10.82 5.56 -15.11
C LYS A 72 -11.39 6.94 -14.77
N SER A 73 -11.03 7.97 -15.53
CA SER A 73 -11.50 9.34 -15.29
C SER A 73 -13.01 9.50 -15.50
N ALA A 74 -13.63 8.71 -16.39
CA ALA A 74 -15.08 8.70 -16.57
C ALA A 74 -15.79 8.08 -15.36
N ILE A 75 -15.27 6.96 -14.84
CA ILE A 75 -15.76 6.35 -13.59
C ILE A 75 -15.54 7.30 -12.41
N PHE A 76 -14.35 7.87 -12.26
CA PHE A 76 -14.03 8.86 -11.23
C PHE A 76 -15.03 10.02 -11.26
N GLY A 77 -15.25 10.60 -12.44
CA GLY A 77 -16.24 11.66 -12.63
C GLY A 77 -17.64 11.24 -12.19
N LYS A 78 -18.10 10.04 -12.53
CA LYS A 78 -19.42 9.51 -12.13
C LYS A 78 -19.53 9.15 -10.64
N LEU A 79 -18.42 8.85 -9.97
CA LEU A 79 -18.39 8.63 -8.52
C LEU A 79 -18.41 9.96 -7.76
N VAL A 80 -17.69 10.97 -8.24
CA VAL A 80 -17.69 12.31 -7.66
C VAL A 80 -19.02 13.03 -7.91
N ASN A 81 -19.51 12.97 -9.15
CA ASN A 81 -20.76 13.60 -9.55
C ASN A 81 -21.93 12.62 -9.47
N HIS A 82 -22.62 12.61 -8.32
CA HIS A 82 -24.03 12.22 -8.30
C HIS A 82 -24.94 13.25 -9.00
N LYS A 83 -24.44 14.47 -9.33
CA LYS A 83 -25.24 15.63 -9.80
C LYS A 83 -24.66 16.44 -11.00
N ASN A 84 -23.70 15.91 -11.77
CA ASN A 84 -23.19 16.51 -13.02
C ASN A 84 -22.64 17.96 -12.96
N GLU A 85 -21.57 18.24 -12.21
CA GLU A 85 -20.71 19.41 -12.48
C GLU A 85 -19.21 19.05 -12.41
N TRP A 86 -18.56 18.82 -13.55
CA TRP A 86 -17.18 19.28 -13.83
C TRP A 86 -16.74 19.00 -15.29
N SER A 87 -15.92 19.91 -15.82
CA SER A 87 -15.21 19.83 -17.10
C SER A 87 -13.81 19.22 -16.94
N THR A 88 -13.51 18.18 -17.72
CA THR A 88 -12.22 17.48 -17.77
C THR A 88 -11.12 18.27 -18.49
N VAL A 89 -9.88 18.25 -17.98
CA VAL A 89 -8.66 18.52 -18.76
C VAL A 89 -7.61 17.44 -18.48
N SER A 90 -6.82 17.14 -19.50
CA SER A 90 -5.86 16.03 -19.67
C SER A 90 -5.00 15.62 -18.46
N SER A 91 -4.91 14.29 -18.31
CA SER A 91 -4.30 13.47 -17.26
C SER A 91 -2.76 13.51 -17.17
N VAL A 92 -2.17 14.68 -16.92
CA VAL A 92 -0.72 14.81 -16.62
C VAL A 92 -0.43 14.62 -15.12
N GLN A 93 -1.44 14.83 -14.28
CA GLN A 93 -1.38 14.70 -12.82
C GLN A 93 -2.58 13.87 -12.33
N GLU A 94 -2.42 13.21 -11.19
CA GLU A 94 -3.51 12.50 -10.50
C GLU A 94 -4.64 13.44 -10.09
N ASN A 95 -5.89 13.01 -10.28
CA ASN A 95 -7.06 13.74 -9.79
C ASN A 95 -7.40 13.22 -8.39
N ILE A 96 -7.55 14.11 -7.42
CA ILE A 96 -7.86 13.77 -6.03
C ILE A 96 -9.17 14.45 -5.64
N TYR A 97 -10.10 13.67 -5.09
CA TYR A 97 -11.33 14.17 -4.50
C TYR A 97 -11.49 13.65 -3.07
N SER A 98 -11.46 14.56 -2.10
CA SER A 98 -11.29 14.20 -0.68
C SER A 98 -12.59 14.00 0.11
N ASP A 99 -13.74 14.31 -0.49
CA ASP A 99 -15.04 14.38 0.18
C ASP A 99 -16.01 13.27 -0.24
N TYR A 100 -15.49 12.12 -0.69
CA TYR A 100 -16.34 11.03 -1.18
C TYR A 100 -17.03 10.28 -0.04
N LEU A 101 -18.36 10.24 -0.09
CA LEU A 101 -19.19 9.53 0.88
C LEU A 101 -19.73 8.24 0.26
N CYS A 102 -19.20 7.10 0.73
CA CYS A 102 -19.59 5.78 0.23
C CYS A 102 -21.06 5.41 0.51
N LYS A 103 -21.66 6.00 1.56
CA LYS A 103 -23.05 5.80 1.98
C LYS A 103 -23.58 7.11 2.60
N GLU A 104 -24.86 7.38 2.40
CA GLU A 104 -25.55 8.46 3.10
C GLU A 104 -25.52 8.20 4.62
N GLY A 105 -25.16 9.23 5.40
CA GLY A 105 -25.05 9.14 6.86
C GLY A 105 -23.69 8.66 7.39
N LEU A 106 -22.67 8.52 6.53
CA LEU A 106 -21.30 8.28 6.98
C LEU A 106 -20.61 9.60 7.33
N ASP A 107 -20.09 9.74 8.55
CA ASP A 107 -19.44 10.99 9.01
C ASP A 107 -18.02 11.19 8.48
N LYS A 108 -17.40 10.16 7.88
CA LYS A 108 -16.00 10.20 7.46
C LYS A 108 -15.87 10.09 5.94
N PRO A 109 -15.34 11.12 5.27
CA PRO A 109 -15.13 11.05 3.83
C PRO A 109 -13.90 10.20 3.48
N PHE A 110 -13.97 9.61 2.30
CA PHE A 110 -12.88 8.91 1.63
C PHE A 110 -12.28 9.81 0.55
N ILE A 111 -11.02 9.52 0.23
CA ILE A 111 -10.28 10.20 -0.82
C ILE A 111 -10.32 9.31 -2.07
N LEU A 112 -11.01 9.74 -3.13
CA LEU A 112 -10.89 9.13 -4.45
C LEU A 112 -9.65 9.67 -5.16
N VAL A 113 -8.86 8.78 -5.74
CA VAL A 113 -7.69 9.14 -6.54
C VAL A 113 -7.78 8.47 -7.91
N ASP A 114 -7.88 9.26 -8.98
CA ASP A 114 -7.73 8.78 -10.37
C ASP A 114 -6.30 9.03 -10.83
N TYR A 115 -5.56 7.93 -11.08
CA TYR A 115 -4.18 8.01 -11.51
C TYR A 115 -4.04 7.78 -13.03
N PRO A 116 -3.22 8.59 -13.73
CA PRO A 116 -2.99 8.43 -15.16
C PRO A 116 -2.55 7.01 -15.56
N GLY A 117 -3.17 6.45 -16.59
CA GLY A 117 -2.89 5.09 -17.05
C GLY A 117 -1.72 4.94 -18.02
N ALA A 118 -0.95 6.00 -18.27
CA ALA A 118 0.20 5.96 -19.16
C ALA A 118 1.32 5.09 -18.54
N GLU A 119 1.89 4.20 -19.34
CA GLU A 119 2.91 3.25 -18.87
C GLU A 119 4.15 3.93 -18.29
N THR A 120 4.54 5.07 -18.85
CA THR A 120 5.66 5.91 -18.37
C THR A 120 5.45 6.42 -16.94
N LEU A 121 4.20 6.58 -16.49
CA LEU A 121 3.86 7.05 -15.15
C LEU A 121 3.68 5.90 -14.14
N ARG A 122 3.69 4.65 -14.61
CA ARG A 122 3.47 3.47 -13.77
C ARG A 122 4.52 3.33 -12.66
N LYS A 123 5.81 3.62 -12.95
CA LYS A 123 6.86 3.57 -11.91
C LYS A 123 6.59 4.60 -10.78
N ALA A 124 6.19 5.81 -11.15
CA ALA A 124 5.83 6.85 -10.18
C ALA A 124 4.59 6.47 -9.36
N LEU A 125 3.58 5.84 -9.99
CA LEU A 125 2.41 5.30 -9.29
C LEU A 125 2.83 4.31 -8.19
N PHE A 126 3.64 3.31 -8.56
CA PHE A 126 4.05 2.25 -7.64
C PHE A 126 4.87 2.80 -6.47
N ASN A 127 5.86 3.65 -6.75
CA ASN A 127 6.67 4.25 -5.70
C ASN A 127 5.82 5.07 -4.71
N LYS A 128 4.94 5.94 -5.22
CA LYS A 128 4.13 6.79 -4.38
C LYS A 128 3.06 6.01 -3.60
N TRP A 129 2.23 5.24 -4.29
CA TRP A 129 1.02 4.68 -3.68
C TRP A 129 1.22 3.30 -3.06
N PHE A 130 2.15 2.50 -3.60
CA PHE A 130 2.36 1.13 -3.13
C PHE A 130 3.59 0.97 -2.23
N ILE A 131 4.58 1.88 -2.31
CA ILE A 131 5.75 1.87 -1.43
C ILE A 131 5.60 2.90 -0.31
N GLU A 132 5.39 4.17 -0.64
CA GLU A 132 5.37 5.26 0.35
C GLU A 132 4.02 5.38 1.09
N GLN A 133 2.90 5.26 0.39
CA GLN A 133 1.57 5.58 0.93
C GLN A 133 0.61 4.39 1.06
N ILE A 134 1.12 3.16 0.99
CA ILE A 134 0.28 1.94 1.03
C ILE A 134 -0.60 1.87 2.28
N ASP A 135 -0.11 2.37 3.42
CA ASP A 135 -0.86 2.42 4.69
C ASP A 135 -2.10 3.34 4.63
N SER A 136 -2.16 4.28 3.68
CA SER A 136 -3.31 5.19 3.47
C SER A 136 -4.37 4.60 2.53
N VAL A 137 -4.00 3.61 1.71
CA VAL A 137 -4.87 3.03 0.68
C VAL A 137 -5.83 2.04 1.34
N CYS A 138 -7.14 2.30 1.21
CA CYS A 138 -8.17 1.41 1.73
C CYS A 138 -8.57 0.33 0.72
N CYS A 139 -8.62 0.65 -0.58
CA CYS A 139 -8.93 -0.31 -1.64
C CYS A 139 -8.40 0.17 -3.01
N VAL A 140 -8.26 -0.77 -3.94
CA VAL A 140 -7.84 -0.50 -5.33
C VAL A 140 -8.95 -0.89 -6.29
N ILE A 141 -9.31 0.02 -7.19
CA ILE A 141 -10.22 -0.21 -8.31
C ILE A 141 -9.36 -0.23 -9.58
N PHE A 142 -9.22 -1.42 -10.16
CA PHE A 142 -8.46 -1.65 -11.38
C PHE A 142 -9.40 -1.71 -12.58
N VAL A 143 -9.38 -0.67 -13.41
CA VAL A 143 -10.32 -0.49 -14.52
C VAL A 143 -9.73 -1.02 -15.82
N VAL A 144 -10.47 -1.89 -16.49
CA VAL A 144 -10.11 -2.55 -17.75
C VAL A 144 -11.07 -2.14 -18.86
N ASP A 145 -10.55 -1.90 -20.06
CA ASP A 145 -11.36 -1.77 -21.26
C ASP A 145 -11.77 -3.15 -21.76
N SER A 146 -13.07 -3.48 -21.70
CA SER A 146 -13.56 -4.79 -22.11
C SER A 146 -13.60 -4.96 -23.63
N ALA A 147 -13.67 -3.86 -24.37
CA ALA A 147 -13.78 -3.83 -25.82
C ALA A 147 -12.40 -3.97 -26.48
N THR A 148 -11.41 -3.21 -26.01
CA THR A 148 -10.02 -3.26 -26.52
C THR A 148 -9.07 -4.02 -25.58
N PHE A 149 -9.59 -5.02 -24.85
CA PHE A 149 -8.82 -5.79 -23.87
C PHE A 149 -7.56 -6.45 -24.47
N SER A 150 -6.37 -5.97 -24.04
CA SER A 150 -5.06 -6.57 -24.30
C SER A 150 -4.67 -7.49 -23.14
N LYS A 151 -4.77 -8.81 -23.33
CA LYS A 151 -4.53 -9.79 -22.25
C LYS A 151 -3.18 -9.62 -21.56
N LYS A 152 -2.10 -9.39 -22.33
CA LYS A 152 -0.72 -9.32 -21.82
C LYS A 152 -0.51 -8.07 -20.97
N ASP A 153 -0.79 -6.90 -21.53
CA ASP A 153 -0.51 -5.62 -20.86
C ASP A 153 -1.37 -5.43 -19.61
N VAL A 154 -2.64 -5.89 -19.68
CA VAL A 154 -3.55 -5.83 -18.54
C VAL A 154 -3.15 -6.82 -17.46
N ALA A 155 -2.80 -8.05 -17.84
CA ALA A 155 -2.36 -9.05 -16.89
C ALA A 155 -1.06 -8.63 -16.20
N GLU A 156 -0.04 -8.20 -16.94
CA GLU A 156 1.23 -7.77 -16.36
C GLU A 156 1.06 -6.63 -15.36
N TYR A 157 0.22 -5.64 -15.69
CA TYR A 157 -0.05 -4.54 -14.78
C TYR A 157 -0.83 -4.99 -13.54
N LEU A 158 -1.90 -5.77 -13.70
CA LEU A 158 -2.67 -6.28 -12.56
C LEU A 158 -1.83 -7.21 -11.68
N TYR A 159 -0.94 -8.00 -12.28
CA TYR A 159 -0.01 -8.88 -11.57
C TYR A 159 0.86 -8.09 -10.61
N ASP A 160 1.46 -6.99 -11.08
CA ASP A 160 2.31 -6.13 -10.24
C ASP A 160 1.51 -5.46 -9.12
N VAL A 161 0.28 -5.02 -9.38
CA VAL A 161 -0.63 -4.47 -8.35
C VAL A 161 -0.95 -5.51 -7.28
N LEU A 162 -1.27 -6.74 -7.68
CA LEU A 162 -1.58 -7.83 -6.75
C LEU A 162 -0.34 -8.24 -5.95
N TYR A 163 0.85 -8.14 -6.55
CA TYR A 163 2.11 -8.44 -5.89
C TYR A 163 2.40 -7.44 -4.76
N GLU A 164 2.27 -6.14 -5.02
CA GLU A 164 2.50 -5.13 -3.97
C GLU A 164 1.45 -5.21 -2.85
N THR A 165 0.22 -5.59 -3.18
CA THR A 165 -0.84 -5.75 -2.18
C THR A 165 -0.85 -7.12 -1.51
N LYS A 166 0.04 -8.06 -1.86
CA LYS A 166 -0.06 -9.48 -1.40
C LYS A 166 -0.03 -9.64 0.12
N ASN A 167 0.76 -8.80 0.79
CA ASN A 167 0.94 -8.82 2.25
C ASN A 167 0.03 -7.82 2.97
N THR A 168 -0.91 -7.19 2.27
CA THR A 168 -1.82 -6.17 2.84
C THR A 168 -3.25 -6.68 2.85
N LYS A 169 -4.12 -5.98 3.59
CA LYS A 169 -5.56 -6.25 3.64
C LYS A 169 -6.35 -5.49 2.58
N ILE A 170 -5.65 -4.85 1.63
CA ILE A 170 -6.23 -3.95 0.65
C ILE A 170 -6.95 -4.80 -0.40
N PRO A 171 -8.28 -4.73 -0.50
CA PRO A 171 -9.02 -5.47 -1.51
C PRO A 171 -8.85 -4.79 -2.88
N VAL A 172 -8.82 -5.62 -3.93
CA VAL A 172 -8.71 -5.18 -5.32
C VAL A 172 -9.98 -5.56 -6.06
N LEU A 173 -10.62 -4.59 -6.71
CA LEU A 173 -11.76 -4.81 -7.60
C LEU A 173 -11.29 -4.62 -9.04
N VAL A 174 -11.61 -5.56 -9.93
CA VAL A 174 -11.42 -5.40 -11.37
C VAL A 174 -12.74 -4.97 -11.98
N VAL A 175 -12.75 -3.78 -12.58
CA VAL A 175 -13.93 -3.24 -13.27
C VAL A 175 -13.74 -3.43 -14.77
N CYS A 176 -14.50 -4.36 -15.34
CA CYS A 176 -14.61 -4.59 -16.77
C CYS A 176 -15.53 -3.52 -17.37
N ASN A 177 -14.94 -2.38 -17.73
CA ASN A 177 -15.64 -1.20 -18.22
C ASN A 177 -15.96 -1.29 -19.72
N LYS A 178 -16.80 -0.38 -20.22
CA LYS A 178 -17.23 -0.23 -21.61
C LYS A 178 -18.10 -1.37 -22.14
N GLN A 179 -18.91 -1.98 -21.27
CA GLN A 179 -19.86 -3.04 -21.64
C GLN A 179 -21.01 -2.55 -22.54
N ASP A 180 -21.14 -1.24 -22.72
CA ASP A 180 -22.02 -0.62 -23.72
C ASP A 180 -21.61 -0.93 -25.16
N LEU A 181 -20.35 -1.33 -25.41
CA LEU A 181 -19.85 -1.64 -26.73
C LEU A 181 -20.15 -3.09 -27.13
N ALA A 182 -20.66 -3.30 -28.34
CA ALA A 182 -21.10 -4.63 -28.81
C ALA A 182 -19.99 -5.72 -28.85
N HIS A 183 -18.72 -5.30 -28.87
CA HIS A 183 -17.56 -6.20 -28.87
C HIS A 183 -16.85 -6.25 -27.50
N ALA A 184 -17.50 -5.75 -26.45
CA ALA A 184 -17.02 -5.89 -25.08
C ALA A 184 -17.02 -7.35 -24.66
N LYS A 185 -15.92 -7.78 -24.05
CA LYS A 185 -15.80 -9.13 -23.47
C LYS A 185 -16.50 -9.17 -22.11
N ALA A 186 -17.22 -10.25 -21.83
CA ALA A 186 -17.75 -10.52 -20.50
C ALA A 186 -16.61 -10.62 -19.47
N GLY A 187 -16.86 -10.16 -18.25
CA GLY A 187 -15.93 -10.15 -17.13
C GLY A 187 -15.44 -11.56 -16.77
N GLN A 188 -16.30 -12.58 -16.85
CA GLN A 188 -15.91 -13.98 -16.65
C GLN A 188 -14.85 -14.45 -17.66
N LEU A 189 -14.97 -14.01 -18.93
CA LEU A 189 -13.98 -14.33 -19.95
C LEU A 189 -12.67 -13.59 -19.69
N ILE A 190 -12.74 -12.30 -19.31
CA ILE A 190 -11.55 -11.52 -18.94
C ILE A 190 -10.83 -12.15 -17.75
N GLU A 191 -11.56 -12.53 -16.70
CA GLU A 191 -11.03 -13.21 -15.51
C GLU A 191 -10.26 -14.48 -15.89
N LYS A 192 -10.85 -15.33 -16.75
CA LYS A 192 -10.20 -16.55 -17.25
C LYS A 192 -8.94 -16.26 -18.09
N LEU A 193 -9.00 -15.26 -18.96
CA LEU A 193 -7.86 -14.89 -19.81
C LEU A 193 -6.68 -14.35 -19.00
N ILE A 194 -6.96 -13.54 -17.96
CA ILE A 194 -5.93 -13.04 -17.05
C ILE A 194 -5.34 -14.19 -16.23
N GLU A 195 -6.17 -15.12 -15.75
CA GLU A 195 -5.70 -16.31 -15.02
C GLU A 195 -4.68 -17.11 -15.84
N GLN A 196 -4.99 -17.36 -17.11
CA GLN A 196 -4.08 -18.04 -18.04
C GLN A 196 -2.79 -17.27 -18.26
N GLU A 197 -2.88 -15.95 -18.46
CA GLU A 197 -1.70 -15.11 -18.68
C GLU A 197 -0.82 -15.01 -17.42
N PHE A 198 -1.39 -15.02 -16.22
CA PHE A 198 -0.64 -15.08 -14.96
C PHE A 198 0.21 -16.34 -14.85
N GLY A 199 -0.32 -17.48 -15.30
CA GLY A 199 0.44 -18.73 -15.39
C GLY A 199 1.68 -18.56 -16.30
N LEU A 200 1.52 -17.92 -17.46
CA LEU A 200 2.62 -17.63 -18.37
C LEU A 200 3.64 -16.64 -17.76
N ILE A 201 3.17 -15.62 -17.05
CA ILE A 201 4.04 -14.66 -16.34
C ILE A 201 4.86 -15.36 -15.26
N ASN A 202 4.27 -16.26 -14.47
CA ASN A 202 4.99 -17.04 -13.46
C ASN A 202 6.12 -17.84 -14.11
N ILE A 203 5.82 -18.59 -15.18
CA ILE A 203 6.83 -19.38 -15.90
C ILE A 203 7.95 -18.47 -16.43
N SER A 204 7.59 -17.37 -17.06
CA SER A 204 8.57 -16.45 -17.65
C SER A 204 9.46 -15.82 -16.59
N ARG A 205 8.92 -15.43 -15.43
CA ARG A 205 9.69 -14.82 -14.33
C ARG A 205 10.52 -15.86 -13.59
N GLU A 206 9.99 -17.06 -13.33
CA GLU A 206 10.75 -18.19 -12.75
C GLU A 206 11.93 -18.60 -13.63
N ALA A 207 11.71 -18.75 -14.94
CA ALA A 207 12.78 -19.07 -15.89
C ALA A 207 13.86 -17.99 -15.92
N ALA A 208 13.48 -16.71 -15.91
CA ALA A 208 14.44 -15.60 -15.85
C ALA A 208 15.31 -15.65 -14.58
N LEU A 209 14.73 -15.98 -13.41
CA LEU A 209 15.48 -16.12 -12.16
C LEU A 209 16.51 -17.25 -12.22
N SER A 210 16.16 -18.39 -12.81
CA SER A 210 17.07 -19.54 -12.94
C SER A 210 18.30 -19.26 -13.82
N LEU A 211 18.21 -18.29 -14.75
CA LEU A 211 19.29 -17.93 -15.67
C LEU A 211 20.29 -16.93 -15.08
N THR A 212 19.94 -16.24 -13.98
CA THR A 212 20.72 -15.11 -13.43
C THR A 212 21.51 -15.45 -12.17
N GLU A 213 21.51 -16.71 -11.70
CA GLU A 213 22.34 -17.15 -10.56
C GLU A 213 23.87 -17.03 -10.80
N GLY A 214 24.31 -16.60 -12.00
CA GLY A 214 25.73 -16.46 -12.37
C GLY A 214 26.25 -15.05 -12.70
N SER A 215 25.44 -13.99 -12.75
CA SER A 215 25.94 -12.64 -13.08
C SER A 215 25.18 -11.55 -12.32
N GLY A 216 25.85 -11.01 -11.30
CA GLY A 216 25.41 -9.80 -10.60
C GLY A 216 25.41 -8.59 -11.52
N ASP A 217 24.53 -7.63 -11.19
CA ASP A 217 24.32 -6.35 -11.87
C ASP A 217 23.49 -6.39 -13.17
N LEU A 218 22.17 -6.59 -13.02
CA LEU A 218 21.09 -5.85 -13.71
C LEU A 218 19.75 -6.10 -12.98
N SER A 219 19.07 -5.01 -12.57
CA SER A 219 17.74 -4.89 -11.89
C SER A 219 17.00 -6.18 -11.44
N LEU A 220 17.58 -6.90 -10.47
CA LEU A 220 17.01 -8.11 -9.84
C LEU A 220 15.59 -7.92 -9.27
N ALA A 221 15.19 -6.68 -8.92
CA ALA A 221 13.93 -6.41 -8.25
C ALA A 221 12.67 -6.52 -9.13
N GLU A 222 12.76 -6.26 -10.44
CA GLU A 222 11.61 -6.41 -11.36
C GLU A 222 11.39 -7.89 -11.74
N GLN A 223 12.46 -8.69 -11.78
CA GLN A 223 12.43 -10.12 -12.15
C GLN A 223 12.07 -11.06 -11.00
N GLN A 224 12.21 -10.61 -9.75
CA GLN A 224 11.89 -11.38 -8.54
C GLN A 224 10.40 -11.34 -8.12
N LYS A 225 9.55 -10.62 -8.86
CA LYS A 225 8.14 -10.49 -8.50
C LYS A 225 7.34 -11.71 -8.93
N ILE A 226 7.35 -12.76 -8.13
CA ILE A 226 6.47 -13.93 -8.29
C ILE A 226 5.32 -13.86 -7.27
N LEU A 227 4.08 -13.98 -7.77
CA LEU A 227 2.85 -14.00 -6.99
C LEU A 227 2.62 -15.33 -6.29
N THR A 228 2.83 -16.44 -7.00
CA THR A 228 2.59 -17.80 -6.50
C THR A 228 3.69 -18.74 -6.98
N ASN A 229 4.19 -19.61 -6.10
CA ASN A 229 5.27 -20.55 -6.43
C ASN A 229 4.76 -21.89 -7.01
N ASN A 230 3.57 -21.88 -7.61
CA ASN A 230 2.88 -23.10 -8.06
C ASN A 230 3.22 -23.44 -9.54
N GLY A 231 4.16 -22.74 -10.16
CA GLY A 231 4.54 -22.94 -11.55
C GLY A 231 3.43 -22.55 -12.55
N GLN A 232 3.18 -23.43 -13.53
CA GLN A 232 2.44 -23.12 -14.77
C GLN A 232 0.92 -22.92 -14.59
N GLU A 233 0.33 -23.47 -13.53
CA GLU A 233 -1.12 -23.45 -13.31
C GLU A 233 -1.50 -22.44 -12.22
N PHE A 234 -1.35 -21.15 -12.54
CA PHE A 234 -1.93 -20.11 -11.70
C PHE A 234 -3.44 -20.32 -11.61
N LYS A 235 -3.96 -20.23 -10.38
CA LYS A 235 -5.37 -20.33 -10.04
C LYS A 235 -5.75 -19.23 -9.07
N TRP A 236 -6.91 -18.61 -9.26
CA TRP A 236 -7.35 -17.51 -8.40
C TRP A 236 -7.50 -17.93 -6.93
N GLU A 237 -7.83 -19.19 -6.67
CA GLU A 237 -7.92 -19.73 -5.32
C GLU A 237 -6.58 -19.68 -4.58
N ASN A 238 -5.46 -19.72 -5.30
CA ASN A 238 -4.11 -19.67 -4.72
C ASN A 238 -3.78 -18.28 -4.12
N LEU A 239 -4.52 -17.23 -4.50
CA LEU A 239 -4.35 -15.89 -3.92
C LEU A 239 -5.11 -15.70 -2.60
N ASN A 240 -5.98 -16.64 -2.23
CA ASN A 240 -6.71 -16.54 -0.96
C ASN A 240 -5.75 -16.82 0.20
N ASP A 241 -5.41 -15.78 0.96
CA ASP A 241 -4.59 -15.92 2.17
C ASP A 241 -5.47 -15.77 3.41
N VAL A 242 -5.72 -16.91 4.06
CA VAL A 242 -6.50 -17.01 5.29
C VAL A 242 -5.87 -16.19 6.43
N LYS A 243 -4.54 -16.09 6.49
CA LYS A 243 -3.83 -15.35 7.56
C LYS A 243 -4.03 -13.84 7.42
N ASN A 244 -3.95 -13.33 6.20
CA ASN A 244 -4.13 -11.91 5.92
C ASN A 244 -5.57 -11.53 5.60
N LYS A 245 -6.52 -12.48 5.61
CA LYS A 245 -7.90 -12.31 5.12
C LYS A 245 -7.95 -11.69 3.72
N LYS A 246 -6.97 -12.03 2.88
CA LYS A 246 -6.90 -11.54 1.51
C LYS A 246 -7.74 -12.45 0.63
N GLU A 247 -8.73 -11.86 -0.03
CA GLU A 247 -9.58 -12.52 -1.01
C GLU A 247 -9.04 -12.26 -2.42
N ARG A 248 -9.30 -13.18 -3.34
CA ARG A 248 -9.09 -12.96 -4.78
C ARG A 248 -9.80 -11.68 -5.25
N PRO A 249 -9.28 -11.01 -6.29
CA PRO A 249 -9.98 -9.87 -6.88
C PRO A 249 -11.36 -10.29 -7.43
N LEU A 250 -12.35 -9.43 -7.22
CA LEU A 250 -13.68 -9.58 -7.81
C LEU A 250 -13.69 -8.91 -9.19
N PHE A 251 -14.40 -9.50 -10.14
CA PHE A 251 -14.62 -8.92 -11.46
C PHE A 251 -16.07 -8.44 -11.56
N VAL A 252 -16.26 -7.17 -11.92
CA VAL A 252 -17.58 -6.57 -12.12
C VAL A 252 -17.67 -5.93 -13.49
N GLU A 253 -18.81 -6.08 -14.13
CA GLU A 253 -19.12 -5.52 -15.44
C GLU A 253 -19.82 -4.18 -15.27
N CYS A 254 -19.31 -3.14 -15.92
CA CYS A 254 -19.84 -1.79 -15.83
C CYS A 254 -19.72 -1.03 -17.16
N SER A 255 -20.50 0.02 -17.30
CA SER A 255 -20.29 1.08 -18.28
C SER A 255 -20.34 2.44 -17.60
N ALA A 256 -19.29 3.24 -17.81
CA ALA A 256 -19.26 4.63 -17.37
C ALA A 256 -20.18 5.54 -18.20
N ILE A 257 -20.60 5.09 -19.40
CA ILE A 257 -21.55 5.80 -20.25
C ILE A 257 -22.93 5.24 -19.96
N GLU A 258 -23.78 6.05 -19.32
CA GLU A 258 -25.18 5.68 -19.10
C GLU A 258 -25.91 5.74 -20.44
N GLN A 259 -26.46 4.60 -20.90
CA GLN A 259 -27.40 4.61 -22.01
C GLN A 259 -28.76 5.03 -21.45
N GLU A 260 -29.50 5.89 -22.16
CA GLU A 260 -30.85 6.36 -21.79
C GLU A 260 -31.94 5.25 -21.78
N LYS A 261 -31.55 3.97 -21.86
CA LYS A 261 -32.49 2.85 -21.87
C LYS A 261 -32.96 2.54 -20.45
N GLU A 262 -34.25 2.26 -20.30
CA GLU A 262 -34.94 1.99 -19.02
C GLU A 262 -34.32 0.85 -18.18
N ASN A 263 -33.50 -0.02 -18.79
CA ASN A 263 -32.72 -1.04 -18.10
C ASN A 263 -31.23 -0.85 -18.43
N ASN A 264 -30.54 -0.05 -17.63
CA ASN A 264 -29.10 0.15 -17.76
C ASN A 264 -28.37 -1.04 -17.12
N GLU A 265 -28.35 -2.18 -17.82
CA GLU A 265 -27.85 -3.49 -17.36
C GLU A 265 -26.43 -3.43 -16.78
N PHE A 266 -25.61 -2.49 -17.26
CA PHE A 266 -24.22 -2.29 -16.84
C PHE A 266 -24.01 -0.98 -16.08
N SER A 267 -24.90 -0.65 -15.13
CA SER A 267 -24.73 0.54 -14.27
C SER A 267 -23.48 0.45 -13.39
N LEU A 268 -23.11 1.57 -12.74
CA LEU A 268 -22.04 1.61 -11.74
C LEU A 268 -22.47 1.12 -10.34
N ASP A 269 -23.68 0.60 -10.20
CA ASP A 269 -24.21 0.18 -8.90
C ASP A 269 -23.44 -0.99 -8.28
N PRO A 270 -22.99 -2.02 -9.03
CA PRO A 270 -22.11 -3.06 -8.47
C PRO A 270 -20.82 -2.49 -7.89
N LEU A 271 -20.22 -1.50 -8.56
CA LEU A 271 -19.04 -0.78 -8.10
C LEU A 271 -19.32 0.00 -6.81
N ARG A 272 -20.39 0.81 -6.79
CA ARG A 272 -20.79 1.59 -5.60
C ARG A 272 -21.10 0.69 -4.40
N LYS A 273 -21.81 -0.42 -4.63
CA LYS A 273 -22.12 -1.41 -3.61
C LYS A 273 -20.84 -2.03 -3.04
N TRP A 274 -19.91 -2.44 -3.89
CA TRP A 274 -18.64 -3.02 -3.46
C TRP A 274 -17.80 -2.04 -2.64
N ILE A 275 -17.72 -0.78 -3.06
CA ILE A 275 -17.05 0.29 -2.29
C ILE A 275 -17.74 0.46 -0.92
N GLY A 276 -19.07 0.52 -0.90
CA GLY A 276 -19.85 0.63 0.33
C GLY A 276 -19.72 -0.56 1.29
N GLU A 277 -19.40 -1.76 0.78
CA GLU A 277 -19.13 -2.95 1.60
C GLU A 277 -17.69 -2.97 2.10
N LYS A 278 -16.70 -2.76 1.23
CA LYS A 278 -15.29 -2.94 1.59
C LYS A 278 -14.69 -1.71 2.30
N CYS A 279 -15.09 -0.50 1.95
CA CYS A 279 -14.56 0.73 2.58
C CYS A 279 -15.25 1.06 3.90
N CYS A 280 -16.57 0.82 4.03
CA CYS A 280 -17.32 1.19 5.24
C CYS A 280 -17.19 0.20 6.41
N CYS A 281 -16.51 -0.93 6.23
CA CYS A 281 -16.30 -1.92 7.30
C CYS A 281 -15.07 -1.66 8.19
N PHE A 282 -14.34 -0.54 7.99
CA PHE A 282 -13.08 -0.20 8.68
C PHE A 282 -13.18 0.97 9.69
#